data_AF-A0A8G1QUH3-F1
#
_entry.id   AF-A0A8G1QUH3-F1
#
_cell.length_a   1.000
_cell.length_b   1.000
_cell.length_c   1.000
_cell.angle_alpha   90.00
_cell.angle_beta   90.00
_cell.angle_gamma   90.00
#
_symmetry.space_group_name_H-M   'P 1'
#
loop_
_entity.id
_entity.type
_entity.pdbx_description
1 polymer ?
#
loop_
_entity_poly.entity_id
_entity_poly.type
_entity_poly.pdbx_seq_one_letter_code
_entity_poly.pdbx_strand_id
1 'polypeptide(L)'
;MSNDIKIVCAENIAISHLLRNVAAPPSSNRTHCPPALRRRSTLSFDTERKLAGALAFIAHIKDDAENIPALGLEEDPESGSLNVIFAVNKASHNDGEDAICGIKQGFERIFAILTTVSGSTRYRDIECQILTAVVSMCSSRILSRLRLAFTSSTTAKRPFKGTLQEALLAVKIVRRKLNNEDFSKTADNFTLRAKEVEKLLDSWSQYQVDTRLVKVVEGIHRLQQTVGLPDLIGIIPNQDMSPSARKSLLNIVNKVGRYWEVARYLYRTAKKLPLARAMRTIAVRLPEEAFASPIIKDYFPELQSKIAETSSKGSQQKLLREICAILKISQQHAIDRYSGQVIRTLREAKIHAEIQLIAHCELERPKLLPRVICSSKDACFLCNLCLQLYQKIYTPKSHGRLYPSWRIPCIPQLAELEQRFSQTLGDHFRETCVALLSTRQKVIYPDPNESTLFTLPLSKTTASASTSSKATRADARISRLPESSKSVGVSDPRTQDTADSKRDTPPDSPSPSHDCAKTIEELNYSEVVQGSKIFGCLTPGESSNVYIADSLRSLEIQIEHATGSNDLKYYMKWLGAEEAAEVRENGSSTQVVDAEHLEGMVALHEQNSLYLVAKDAILKVGWASGDKSLPV
;
A
#
# COMPACT_ATOMS: atom_id res chain seq x y z
N MET A 1 -12.14 28.88 27.92
CA MET A 1 -11.46 27.96 26.98
C MET A 1 -10.15 27.53 27.61
N SER A 2 -9.82 26.24 27.56
CA SER A 2 -8.57 25.73 28.12
C SER A 2 -7.40 26.16 27.22
N ASN A 3 -6.30 26.63 27.83
CA ASN A 3 -5.06 26.94 27.10
C ASN A 3 -4.19 25.70 26.85
N ASP A 4 -4.59 24.52 27.37
CA ASP A 4 -3.86 23.28 27.11
C ASP A 4 -4.19 22.76 25.70
N ILE A 5 -3.17 22.72 24.85
CA ILE A 5 -3.27 22.30 23.45
C ILE A 5 -3.84 20.88 23.30
N LYS A 6 -3.61 19.99 24.27
CA LYS A 6 -4.12 18.62 24.26
C LYS A 6 -5.63 18.59 24.42
N ILE A 7 -6.15 19.48 25.28
CA ILE A 7 -7.59 19.66 25.48
C ILE A 7 -8.21 20.21 24.19
N VAL A 8 -7.61 21.24 23.60
CA VAL A 8 -8.09 21.82 22.33
C VAL A 8 -8.08 20.77 21.20
N CYS A 9 -7.04 19.94 21.13
CA CYS A 9 -6.96 18.85 20.15
C CYS A 9 -8.08 17.81 20.36
N ALA A 10 -8.35 17.41 21.61
CA ALA A 10 -9.43 16.48 21.93
C ALA A 10 -10.81 17.06 21.58
N GLU A 11 -11.05 18.35 21.85
CA GLU A 11 -12.24 19.08 21.45
C GLU A 11 -12.41 19.09 19.92
N ASN A 12 -11.35 19.41 19.17
CA ASN A 12 -11.34 19.42 17.71
C ASN A 12 -11.62 18.04 17.09
N ILE A 13 -11.08 16.97 17.68
CA ILE A 13 -11.35 15.59 17.27
C ILE A 13 -12.81 15.23 17.54
N ALA A 14 -13.32 15.54 18.74
CA ALA A 14 -14.68 15.20 19.14
C ALA A 14 -15.74 15.92 18.29
N ILE A 15 -15.54 17.22 18.02
CA ILE A 15 -16.49 17.96 17.18
C ILE A 15 -16.46 17.48 15.73
N SER A 16 -15.26 17.21 15.18
CA SER A 16 -15.14 16.65 13.83
C SER A 16 -15.83 15.29 13.72
N HIS A 17 -15.66 14.43 14.74
CA HIS A 17 -16.31 13.12 14.82
C HIS A 17 -17.84 13.22 14.94
N LEU A 18 -18.36 14.19 15.71
CA LEU A 18 -19.80 14.44 15.82
C LEU A 18 -20.41 14.77 14.44
N LEU A 19 -19.72 15.58 13.65
CA LEU A 19 -20.18 15.96 12.31
C LEU A 19 -20.05 14.78 11.33
N ARG A 20 -18.88 14.13 11.27
CA ARG A 20 -18.56 13.08 10.29
C ARG A 20 -17.60 12.02 10.85
N ASN A 21 -17.94 10.74 10.66
CA ASN A 21 -17.05 9.61 10.99
C ASN A 21 -15.96 9.39 9.93
N VAL A 22 -16.28 9.69 8.66
CA VAL A 22 -15.37 9.66 7.52
C VAL A 22 -15.19 11.11 7.08
N ALA A 23 -14.04 11.69 7.43
CA ALA A 23 -13.76 13.11 7.24
C ALA A 23 -13.35 13.43 5.79
N ALA A 24 -12.72 12.47 5.11
CA ALA A 24 -12.32 12.55 3.72
C ALA A 24 -12.58 11.20 3.03
N PRO A 25 -12.78 11.17 1.70
CA PRO A 25 -12.81 9.93 0.95
C PRO A 25 -11.44 9.23 0.99
N PRO A 26 -11.39 7.90 0.73
CA PRO A 26 -10.13 7.20 0.51
C PRO A 26 -9.29 7.91 -0.57
N SER A 27 -8.00 8.09 -0.31
CA SER A 27 -7.10 8.82 -1.20
C SER A 27 -5.72 8.19 -1.21
N SER A 28 -5.02 8.37 -2.33
CA SER A 28 -3.59 8.08 -2.43
C SER A 28 -2.83 9.40 -2.31
N ASN A 29 -1.81 9.43 -1.46
CA ASN A 29 -0.99 10.62 -1.31
C ASN A 29 -0.02 10.73 -2.48
N ARG A 30 0.13 11.94 -3.00
CA ARG A 30 1.05 12.25 -4.09
C ARG A 30 2.47 11.85 -3.70
N THR A 31 3.15 11.15 -4.60
CA THR A 31 4.55 10.73 -4.47
C THR A 31 5.54 11.89 -4.67
N HIS A 32 5.15 13.11 -4.29
CA HIS A 32 6.11 14.19 -4.17
C HIS A 32 7.02 13.83 -3.01
N CYS A 33 8.27 13.51 -3.33
CA CYS A 33 9.33 13.36 -2.35
C CYS A 33 9.78 14.79 -1.99
N PRO A 34 9.46 15.34 -0.79
CA PRO A 34 10.02 16.59 -0.32
C PRO A 34 11.53 16.69 -0.63
N PRO A 35 12.07 17.86 -0.99
CA PRO A 35 13.50 18.04 -1.18
C PRO A 35 14.35 17.52 0.00
N ALA A 36 13.81 17.57 1.21
CA ALA A 36 14.39 17.04 2.45
C ALA A 36 14.64 15.51 2.46
N LEU A 37 13.96 14.77 1.58
CA LEU A 37 14.06 13.32 1.40
C LEU A 37 15.03 12.90 0.27
N ARG A 38 15.62 13.87 -0.47
CA ARG A 38 16.66 13.62 -1.50
C ARG A 38 18.04 13.32 -0.88
N ARG A 39 18.07 12.56 0.21
CA ARG A 39 19.30 12.12 0.88
C ARG A 39 19.93 10.98 0.07
N ARG A 40 21.25 10.88 0.10
CA ARG A 40 22.03 9.79 -0.53
C ARG A 40 21.75 8.45 0.19
N SER A 41 20.58 7.87 -0.04
CA SER A 41 20.18 6.54 0.42
C SER A 41 20.53 5.51 -0.65
N THR A 42 20.98 4.33 -0.22
CA THR A 42 21.34 3.22 -1.11
C THR A 42 20.10 2.59 -1.74
N LEU A 43 18.99 2.57 -1.00
CA LEU A 43 17.70 2.11 -1.50
C LEU A 43 17.05 3.19 -2.35
N SER A 44 16.48 2.81 -3.50
CA SER A 44 15.57 3.72 -4.20
C SER A 44 14.29 3.91 -3.37
N PHE A 45 13.68 5.10 -3.46
CA PHE A 45 12.45 5.43 -2.73
C PHE A 45 11.34 4.40 -3.00
N ASP A 46 11.20 3.97 -4.25
CA ASP A 46 10.21 2.95 -4.61
C ASP A 46 10.51 1.57 -3.99
N THR A 47 11.79 1.18 -3.91
CA THR A 47 12.18 -0.06 -3.23
C THR A 47 11.89 0.02 -1.74
N GLU A 48 12.21 1.14 -1.09
CA GLU A 48 11.90 1.37 0.31
C GLU A 48 10.39 1.32 0.56
N ARG A 49 9.60 2.01 -0.26
CA ARG A 49 8.13 2.02 -0.21
C ARG A 49 7.55 0.61 -0.31
N LYS A 50 8.00 -0.17 -1.30
CA LYS A 50 7.52 -1.55 -1.54
C LYS A 50 7.95 -2.49 -0.42
N LEU A 51 9.18 -2.39 0.06
CA LEU A 51 9.69 -3.20 1.16
C LEU A 51 9.02 -2.88 2.50
N ALA A 52 8.86 -1.59 2.82
CA ALA A 52 8.13 -1.13 3.99
C ALA A 52 6.67 -1.62 3.94
N GLY A 53 5.99 -1.50 2.79
CA GLY A 53 4.63 -2.02 2.61
C GLY A 53 4.52 -3.54 2.77
N ALA A 54 5.48 -4.29 2.22
CA ALA A 54 5.52 -5.75 2.32
C ALA A 54 5.72 -6.22 3.77
N LEU A 55 6.67 -5.59 4.49
CA LEU A 55 6.93 -5.88 5.91
C LEU A 55 5.75 -5.45 6.78
N ALA A 56 5.14 -4.29 6.52
CA ALA A 56 4.01 -3.79 7.29
C ALA A 56 2.79 -4.72 7.17
N PHE A 57 2.59 -5.30 5.99
CA PHE A 57 1.53 -6.28 5.76
C PHE A 57 1.67 -7.53 6.63
N ILE A 58 2.89 -8.05 6.81
CA ILE A 58 3.15 -9.25 7.62
C ILE A 58 3.35 -8.95 9.11
N ALA A 59 3.66 -7.70 9.48
CA ALA A 59 3.73 -7.28 10.87
C ALA A 59 2.38 -7.41 11.61
N HIS A 60 1.26 -7.35 10.90
CA HIS A 60 -0.06 -7.48 11.52
C HIS A 60 -0.42 -8.95 11.79
N ILE A 61 0.16 -9.51 12.85
CA ILE A 61 0.14 -10.95 13.18
C ILE A 61 -1.21 -11.48 13.69
N LYS A 62 -2.07 -10.62 14.24
CA LYS A 62 -3.40 -10.98 14.80
C LYS A 62 -4.49 -10.08 14.21
N ASP A 63 -5.75 -10.51 14.27
CA ASP A 63 -6.89 -9.65 13.91
C ASP A 63 -7.33 -8.79 15.09
N ASP A 64 -6.40 -7.96 15.55
CA ASP A 64 -6.58 -7.08 16.70
C ASP A 64 -6.65 -5.63 16.21
N ALA A 65 -7.76 -4.96 16.52
CA ALA A 65 -7.93 -3.55 16.19
C ALA A 65 -7.15 -2.64 17.17
N GLU A 66 -6.76 -3.17 18.32
CA GLU A 66 -6.17 -2.41 19.41
C GLU A 66 -4.67 -2.14 19.21
N ASN A 67 -3.93 -3.11 18.65
CA ASN A 67 -2.47 -3.10 18.50
C ASN A 67 -2.02 -3.14 17.02
N ILE A 68 -2.59 -2.27 16.17
CA ILE A 68 -2.25 -2.22 14.74
C ILE A 68 -0.80 -1.74 14.58
N PRO A 69 0.05 -2.45 13.82
CA PRO A 69 1.44 -2.05 13.61
C PRO A 69 1.62 -1.10 12.43
N ALA A 70 2.60 -0.21 12.56
CA ALA A 70 3.19 0.55 11.47
C ALA A 70 4.72 0.42 11.52
N LEU A 71 5.39 0.62 10.40
CA LEU A 71 6.85 0.58 10.32
C LEU A 71 7.44 1.52 9.27
N GLY A 72 8.71 1.85 9.48
CA GLY A 72 9.57 2.56 8.53
C GLY A 72 10.92 1.83 8.39
N LEU A 73 11.68 2.21 7.37
CA LEU A 73 13.00 1.64 7.10
C LEU A 73 14.06 2.72 7.25
N GLU A 74 15.07 2.45 8.07
CA GLU A 74 16.21 3.33 8.28
C GLU A 74 17.49 2.61 7.82
N GLU A 75 18.24 3.24 6.93
CA GLU A 75 19.59 2.78 6.59
C GLU A 75 20.56 3.28 7.66
N ASP A 76 21.26 2.36 8.32
CA ASP A 76 22.35 2.70 9.23
C ASP A 76 23.69 2.60 8.47
N PRO A 77 24.33 3.74 8.15
CA PRO A 77 25.59 3.76 7.41
C PRO A 77 26.76 3.18 8.21
N GLU A 78 26.67 3.16 9.54
CA GLU A 78 27.77 2.68 10.40
C GLU A 78 27.81 1.16 10.43
N SER A 79 26.65 0.52 10.64
CA SER A 79 26.56 -0.94 10.65
C SER A 79 26.36 -1.56 9.27
N GLY A 80 26.08 -0.75 8.24
CA GLY A 80 25.72 -1.23 6.90
C GLY A 80 24.44 -2.08 6.91
N SER A 81 23.54 -1.81 7.85
CA SER A 81 22.33 -2.59 8.10
C SER A 81 21.07 -1.79 7.77
N LEU A 82 19.97 -2.50 7.55
CA LEU A 82 18.67 -1.90 7.31
C LEU A 82 17.79 -2.11 8.53
N ASN A 83 17.60 -1.06 9.31
CA ASN A 83 16.77 -1.06 10.51
C ASN A 83 15.29 -1.04 10.10
N VAL A 84 14.58 -2.09 10.45
CA VAL A 84 13.12 -2.20 10.34
C VAL A 84 12.54 -1.71 11.66
N ILE A 85 12.20 -0.42 11.68
CA ILE A 85 11.69 0.29 12.86
C ILE A 85 10.18 0.16 12.87
N PHE A 86 9.60 -0.37 13.94
CA PHE A 86 8.16 -0.58 14.02
C PHE A 86 7.58 -0.21 15.39
N ALA A 87 6.30 0.13 15.39
CA ALA A 87 5.49 0.40 16.57
C ALA A 87 4.11 -0.26 16.43
N VAL A 88 3.36 -0.36 17.51
CA VAL A 88 1.93 -0.73 17.53
C VAL A 88 1.15 0.37 18.23
N ASN A 89 -0.15 0.54 17.93
CA ASN A 89 -1.01 1.46 18.67
C ASN A 89 -0.92 1.19 20.18
N LYS A 90 -0.70 2.24 21.00
CA LYS A 90 -0.55 2.10 22.46
C LYS A 90 -1.31 3.19 23.21
N ALA A 91 -2.02 2.80 24.27
CA ALA A 91 -2.63 3.73 25.24
C ALA A 91 -1.63 4.16 26.33
N SER A 92 -0.75 3.25 26.76
CA SER A 92 0.22 3.44 27.83
C SER A 92 1.59 2.86 27.48
N HIS A 93 2.60 3.14 28.31
CA HIS A 93 3.97 2.66 28.10
C HIS A 93 4.08 1.13 28.00
N ASN A 94 3.30 0.38 28.79
CA ASN A 94 3.35 -1.08 28.84
C ASN A 94 2.29 -1.77 27.93
N ASP A 95 1.49 -0.99 27.18
CA ASP A 95 0.48 -1.52 26.28
C ASP A 95 1.12 -2.23 25.06
N GLY A 96 0.46 -3.25 24.52
CA GLY A 96 0.86 -3.90 23.27
C GLY A 96 2.18 -4.69 23.28
N GLU A 97 2.78 -4.98 24.44
CA GLU A 97 4.07 -5.68 24.53
C GLU A 97 4.05 -7.09 23.92
N ASP A 98 2.97 -7.83 24.08
CA ASP A 98 2.80 -9.15 23.46
C ASP A 98 2.83 -9.06 21.92
N ALA A 99 2.19 -8.02 21.36
CA ALA A 99 2.20 -7.79 19.93
C ALA A 99 3.61 -7.40 19.45
N ILE A 100 4.29 -6.51 20.17
CA ILE A 100 5.67 -6.10 19.87
C ILE A 100 6.61 -7.31 19.89
N CYS A 101 6.53 -8.14 20.92
CA CYS A 101 7.36 -9.33 21.07
C CYS A 101 7.11 -10.34 19.94
N GLY A 102 5.84 -10.60 19.62
CA GLY A 102 5.47 -11.50 18.52
C GLY A 102 5.96 -11.01 17.16
N ILE A 103 5.86 -9.71 16.87
CA ILE A 103 6.36 -9.09 15.64
C ILE A 103 7.88 -9.22 15.58
N LYS A 104 8.58 -8.84 16.66
CA LYS A 104 10.04 -8.89 16.75
C LYS A 104 10.59 -10.28 16.47
N GLN A 105 10.08 -11.29 17.18
CA GLN A 105 10.51 -12.68 17.00
C GLN A 105 10.19 -13.20 15.59
N GLY A 106 9.04 -12.82 15.02
CA GLY A 106 8.66 -13.18 13.66
C GLY A 106 9.63 -12.63 12.62
N PHE A 107 9.96 -11.34 12.71
CA PHE A 107 10.92 -10.71 11.83
C PHE A 107 12.34 -11.26 12.00
N GLU A 108 12.81 -11.47 13.23
CA GLU A 108 14.14 -12.04 13.49
C GLU A 108 14.30 -13.43 12.84
N ARG A 109 13.27 -14.29 12.91
CA ARG A 109 13.26 -15.58 12.21
C ARG A 109 13.35 -15.43 10.69
N ILE A 110 12.58 -14.50 10.11
CA ILE A 110 12.60 -14.25 8.66
C ILE A 110 13.97 -13.70 8.22
N PHE A 111 14.50 -12.71 8.95
CA PHE A 111 15.77 -12.06 8.60
C PHE A 111 16.95 -13.03 8.73
N ALA A 112 16.95 -13.91 9.75
CA ALA A 112 17.94 -14.98 9.87
C ALA A 112 18.00 -15.85 8.60
N ILE A 113 16.85 -16.22 8.02
CA ILE A 113 16.79 -16.98 6.77
C ILE A 113 17.33 -16.14 5.59
N LEU A 114 16.95 -14.86 5.50
CA LEU A 114 17.40 -13.98 4.41
C LEU A 114 18.92 -13.79 4.37
N THR A 115 19.60 -13.85 5.52
CA THR A 115 21.08 -13.76 5.58
C THR A 115 21.77 -14.86 4.78
N THR A 116 21.14 -16.04 4.67
CA THR A 116 21.70 -17.24 4.02
C THR A 116 21.58 -17.23 2.49
N VAL A 117 20.87 -16.25 1.91
CA VAL A 117 20.57 -16.19 0.47
C VAL A 117 21.82 -16.06 -0.41
N SER A 118 22.90 -15.47 0.10
CA SER A 118 24.14 -15.21 -0.67
C SER A 118 24.96 -16.45 -1.01
N GLY A 119 24.79 -17.55 -0.26
CA GLY A 119 25.72 -18.69 -0.28
C GLY A 119 25.09 -20.04 -0.68
N SER A 120 23.80 -20.07 -1.02
CA SER A 120 23.10 -21.34 -1.21
C SER A 120 22.90 -21.70 -2.68
N THR A 121 23.24 -22.94 -3.03
CA THR A 121 22.89 -23.56 -4.31
C THR A 121 21.45 -24.10 -4.34
N ARG A 122 20.75 -24.12 -3.19
CA ARG A 122 19.40 -24.68 -3.01
C ARG A 122 18.33 -23.58 -2.88
N TYR A 123 18.16 -22.82 -3.94
CA TYR A 123 17.27 -21.65 -3.98
C TYR A 123 15.79 -21.94 -3.65
N ARG A 124 15.24 -23.10 -4.06
CA ARG A 124 13.85 -23.45 -3.75
C ARG A 124 13.61 -23.70 -2.27
N ASP A 125 14.60 -24.27 -1.58
CA ASP A 125 14.47 -24.62 -0.16
C ASP A 125 14.40 -23.36 0.70
N ILE A 126 15.20 -22.34 0.38
CA ILE A 126 15.18 -21.04 1.08
C ILE A 126 13.85 -20.33 0.87
N GLU A 127 13.34 -20.31 -0.36
CA GLU A 127 12.04 -19.70 -0.66
C GLU A 127 10.91 -20.35 0.14
N CYS A 128 10.90 -21.69 0.21
CA CYS A 128 9.97 -22.44 1.04
C CYS A 128 10.12 -22.14 2.54
N GLN A 129 11.36 -21.98 3.04
CA GLN A 129 11.63 -21.61 4.43
C GLN A 129 11.10 -20.22 4.76
N ILE A 130 11.33 -19.24 3.89
CA ILE A 130 10.81 -17.87 4.07
C ILE A 130 9.28 -17.88 4.08
N LEU A 131 8.65 -18.58 3.13
CA LEU A 131 7.19 -18.72 3.11
C LEU A 131 6.66 -19.37 4.40
N THR A 132 7.33 -20.43 4.87
CA THR A 132 6.96 -21.10 6.12
C THR A 132 7.07 -20.16 7.31
N ALA A 133 8.16 -19.39 7.41
CA ALA A 133 8.35 -18.41 8.48
C ALA A 133 7.29 -17.29 8.45
N VAL A 134 6.95 -16.78 7.26
CA VAL A 134 5.90 -15.77 7.07
C VAL A 134 4.53 -16.32 7.47
N VAL A 135 4.17 -17.53 7.01
CA VAL A 135 2.87 -18.15 7.33
C VAL A 135 2.77 -18.48 8.82
N SER A 136 3.83 -18.97 9.44
CA SER A 136 3.87 -19.26 10.88
C SER A 136 3.70 -17.98 11.71
N MET A 137 4.42 -16.91 11.36
CA MET A 137 4.29 -15.59 12.00
C MET A 137 2.87 -15.02 11.90
N CYS A 138 2.20 -15.22 10.75
CA CYS A 138 0.91 -14.63 10.46
C CYS A 138 -0.27 -15.61 10.58
N SER A 139 -0.07 -16.79 11.17
CA SER A 139 -1.05 -17.89 11.18
C SER A 139 -2.40 -17.44 11.72
N SER A 140 -2.43 -16.80 12.89
CA SER A 140 -3.65 -16.25 13.50
C SER A 140 -4.37 -15.27 12.54
N ARG A 141 -3.65 -14.31 11.95
CA ARG A 141 -4.22 -13.36 10.98
C ARG A 141 -4.77 -14.06 9.73
N ILE A 142 -4.06 -15.06 9.19
CA ILE A 142 -4.51 -15.84 8.02
C ILE A 142 -5.82 -16.55 8.35
N LEU A 143 -5.90 -17.19 9.50
CA LEU A 143 -7.10 -17.92 9.94
C LEU A 143 -8.30 -16.99 10.16
N SER A 144 -8.09 -15.80 10.74
CA SER A 144 -9.14 -14.78 10.83
C SER A 144 -9.62 -14.32 9.46
N ARG A 145 -8.71 -14.13 8.49
CA ARG A 145 -9.06 -13.75 7.10
C ARG A 145 -9.84 -14.85 6.38
N LEU A 146 -9.51 -16.11 6.62
CA LEU A 146 -10.26 -17.27 6.12
C LEU A 146 -11.55 -17.54 6.89
N ARG A 147 -11.76 -16.84 8.02
CA ARG A 147 -12.88 -17.03 8.96
C ARG A 147 -12.94 -18.46 9.49
N LEU A 148 -11.78 -19.00 9.82
CA LEU A 148 -11.57 -20.31 10.44
C LEU A 148 -11.20 -20.20 11.92
N ALA A 149 -10.80 -19.01 12.38
CA ALA A 149 -10.61 -18.72 13.79
C ALA A 149 -11.94 -18.40 14.48
N PHE A 150 -12.08 -18.81 15.74
CA PHE A 150 -13.21 -18.43 16.58
C PHE A 150 -13.06 -16.95 16.95
N THR A 151 -13.95 -16.08 16.49
CA THR A 151 -13.95 -14.65 16.88
C THR A 151 -15.07 -14.40 17.87
N SER A 152 -14.81 -13.69 18.96
CA SER A 152 -15.79 -13.25 19.96
C SER A 152 -16.80 -12.19 19.44
N SER A 153 -16.77 -11.86 18.15
CA SER A 153 -17.61 -10.83 17.53
C SER A 153 -18.98 -11.37 17.12
N THR A 154 -20.02 -10.57 17.39
CA THR A 154 -21.47 -10.83 17.36
C THR A 154 -22.10 -11.12 15.98
N THR A 155 -21.33 -11.32 14.90
CA THR A 155 -21.89 -11.79 13.62
C THR A 155 -20.98 -12.86 13.01
N ALA A 156 -21.40 -14.12 13.07
CA ALA A 156 -20.70 -15.24 12.45
C ALA A 156 -20.70 -15.07 10.91
N LYS A 157 -19.67 -14.40 10.38
CA LYS A 157 -19.48 -14.26 8.94
C LYS A 157 -19.23 -15.64 8.33
N ARG A 158 -19.87 -15.94 7.19
CA ARG A 158 -19.72 -17.22 6.48
C ARG A 158 -18.23 -17.57 6.27
N PRO A 159 -17.78 -18.80 6.61
CA PRO A 159 -16.41 -19.25 6.37
C PRO A 159 -16.02 -19.12 4.89
N PHE A 160 -14.74 -18.86 4.62
CA PHE A 160 -14.25 -18.71 3.24
C PHE A 160 -14.60 -19.92 2.36
N LYS A 161 -14.49 -21.14 2.90
CA LYS A 161 -14.88 -22.38 2.22
C LYS A 161 -16.32 -22.31 1.68
N GLY A 162 -17.25 -21.81 2.49
CA GLY A 162 -18.65 -21.67 2.10
C GLY A 162 -18.84 -20.67 0.95
N THR A 163 -18.17 -19.52 1.02
CA THR A 163 -18.21 -18.51 -0.07
C THR A 163 -17.56 -19.04 -1.35
N LEU A 164 -16.49 -19.85 -1.24
CA LEU A 164 -15.85 -20.49 -2.38
C LEU A 164 -16.75 -21.55 -3.04
N GLN A 165 -17.47 -22.34 -2.24
CA GLN A 165 -18.44 -23.32 -2.74
C GLN A 165 -19.63 -22.66 -3.46
N GLU A 166 -20.14 -21.55 -2.91
CA GLU A 166 -21.17 -20.74 -3.57
C GLU A 166 -20.70 -20.22 -4.93
N ALA A 167 -19.49 -19.66 -4.99
CA ALA A 167 -18.88 -19.21 -6.25
C ALA A 167 -18.67 -20.36 -7.24
N LEU A 168 -18.26 -21.54 -6.77
CA LEU A 168 -18.13 -22.75 -7.59
C LEU A 168 -19.46 -23.17 -8.23
N LEU A 169 -20.56 -23.08 -7.49
CA LEU A 169 -21.89 -23.39 -8.02
C LEU A 169 -22.34 -22.34 -9.04
N ALA A 170 -22.17 -21.06 -8.71
CA ALA A 170 -22.54 -19.95 -9.58
C ALA A 170 -21.73 -19.96 -10.90
N VAL A 171 -20.42 -20.18 -10.84
CA VAL A 171 -19.57 -20.28 -12.04
C VAL A 171 -19.95 -21.48 -12.90
N LYS A 172 -20.36 -22.62 -12.32
CA LYS A 172 -20.87 -23.75 -13.12
C LYS A 172 -22.14 -23.39 -13.89
N ILE A 173 -23.03 -22.56 -13.33
CA ILE A 173 -24.24 -22.09 -14.01
C ILE A 173 -23.86 -21.13 -15.15
N VAL A 174 -23.00 -20.15 -14.86
CA VAL A 174 -22.49 -19.19 -15.85
C VAL A 174 -21.78 -19.92 -16.99
N ARG A 175 -20.92 -20.89 -16.68
CA ARG A 175 -20.17 -21.70 -17.64
C ARG A 175 -21.03 -22.41 -18.67
N ARG A 176 -22.23 -22.86 -18.30
CA ARG A 176 -23.19 -23.50 -19.23
C ARG A 176 -23.80 -22.50 -20.22
N LYS A 177 -23.80 -21.22 -19.89
CA LYS A 177 -24.36 -20.12 -20.69
C LYS A 177 -23.30 -19.35 -21.48
N LEU A 178 -22.01 -19.65 -21.26
CA LEU A 178 -20.90 -18.95 -21.92
C LEU A 178 -20.67 -19.53 -23.32
N ASN A 179 -20.73 -18.66 -24.33
CA ASN A 179 -20.36 -18.97 -25.71
C ASN A 179 -18.92 -18.55 -26.05
N ASN A 180 -18.27 -17.76 -25.17
CA ASN A 180 -16.90 -17.27 -25.37
C ASN A 180 -15.87 -18.31 -24.86
N GLU A 181 -15.01 -18.77 -25.76
CA GLU A 181 -13.93 -19.74 -25.52
C GLU A 181 -12.97 -19.34 -24.38
N ASP A 182 -12.61 -18.06 -24.27
CA ASP A 182 -11.61 -17.60 -23.30
C ASP A 182 -12.19 -17.43 -21.89
N PHE A 183 -13.45 -16.99 -21.77
CA PHE A 183 -14.18 -17.02 -20.51
C PHE A 183 -14.47 -18.46 -20.05
N SER A 184 -14.74 -19.35 -21.00
CA SER A 184 -14.90 -20.78 -20.76
C SER A 184 -13.64 -21.40 -20.15
N LYS A 185 -12.45 -21.15 -20.73
CA LYS A 185 -11.16 -21.56 -20.15
C LYS A 185 -10.92 -20.96 -18.77
N THR A 186 -11.25 -19.69 -18.58
CA THR A 186 -11.13 -18.99 -17.29
C THR A 186 -11.99 -19.64 -16.21
N ALA A 187 -13.25 -19.96 -16.52
CA ALA A 187 -14.17 -20.65 -15.63
C ALA A 187 -13.72 -22.09 -15.31
N ASP A 188 -13.16 -22.81 -16.29
CA ASP A 188 -12.63 -24.17 -16.10
C ASP A 188 -11.37 -24.14 -15.20
N ASN A 189 -10.46 -23.19 -15.44
CA ASN A 189 -9.29 -22.95 -14.59
C ASN A 189 -9.69 -22.56 -13.16
N PHE A 190 -10.64 -21.63 -13.00
CA PHE A 190 -11.19 -21.27 -11.71
C PHE A 190 -11.75 -22.50 -10.99
N THR A 191 -12.56 -23.31 -11.68
CA THR A 191 -13.19 -24.50 -11.11
C THR A 191 -12.15 -25.52 -10.63
N LEU A 192 -11.09 -25.73 -11.42
CA LEU A 192 -9.99 -26.60 -11.03
C LEU A 192 -9.28 -26.09 -9.77
N ARG A 193 -8.85 -24.82 -9.76
CA ARG A 193 -8.11 -24.21 -8.65
C ARG A 193 -8.93 -24.08 -7.39
N ALA A 194 -10.21 -23.72 -7.50
CA ALA A 194 -11.11 -23.62 -6.36
C ALA A 194 -11.36 -24.99 -5.70
N LYS A 195 -11.49 -26.08 -6.49
CA LYS A 195 -11.55 -27.45 -5.95
C LYS A 195 -10.25 -27.88 -5.25
N GLU A 196 -9.09 -27.49 -5.78
CA GLU A 196 -7.80 -27.73 -5.10
C GLU A 196 -7.77 -27.01 -3.74
N VAL A 197 -8.17 -25.74 -3.70
CA VAL A 197 -8.23 -24.95 -2.45
C VAL A 197 -9.20 -25.57 -1.44
N GLU A 198 -10.37 -26.04 -1.89
CA GLU A 198 -11.34 -26.72 -1.02
C GLU A 198 -10.72 -27.95 -0.34
N LYS A 199 -10.02 -28.81 -1.11
CA LYS A 199 -9.31 -29.98 -0.55
C LYS A 199 -8.22 -29.60 0.43
N LEU A 200 -7.49 -28.52 0.17
CA LEU A 200 -6.44 -28.02 1.05
C LEU A 200 -7.01 -27.48 2.36
N LEU A 201 -8.14 -26.78 2.30
CA LEU A 201 -8.88 -26.32 3.48
C LEU A 201 -9.41 -27.49 4.31
N ASP A 202 -9.88 -28.56 3.67
CA ASP A 202 -10.31 -29.78 4.36
C ASP A 202 -9.14 -30.50 5.03
N SER A 203 -8.02 -30.63 4.32
CA SER A 203 -6.80 -31.21 4.89
C SER A 203 -6.28 -30.40 6.08
N TRP A 204 -6.32 -29.07 6.03
CA TRP A 204 -5.92 -28.22 7.16
C TRP A 204 -6.92 -28.31 8.32
N SER A 205 -8.23 -28.36 8.03
CA SER A 205 -9.26 -28.47 9.08
C SER A 205 -9.14 -29.78 9.86
N GLN A 206 -8.74 -30.86 9.19
CA GLN A 206 -8.41 -32.15 9.81
C GLN A 206 -7.10 -32.11 10.59
N TYR A 207 -6.07 -31.42 10.06
CA TYR A 207 -4.73 -31.37 10.63
C TYR A 207 -4.23 -29.92 10.71
N GLN A 208 -4.51 -29.27 11.84
CA GLN A 208 -4.28 -27.83 12.06
C GLN A 208 -2.80 -27.53 12.36
N VAL A 209 -1.93 -27.72 11.37
CA VAL A 209 -0.48 -27.46 11.45
C VAL A 209 -0.03 -26.46 10.39
N ASP A 210 1.03 -25.69 10.68
CA ASP A 210 1.56 -24.62 9.82
C ASP A 210 1.92 -25.10 8.42
N THR A 211 2.50 -26.30 8.29
CA THR A 211 2.88 -26.87 6.98
C THR A 211 1.68 -27.08 6.06
N ARG A 212 0.51 -27.40 6.61
CA ARG A 212 -0.75 -27.50 5.85
C ARG A 212 -1.31 -26.11 5.52
N LEU A 213 -1.18 -25.16 6.46
CA LEU A 213 -1.59 -23.77 6.21
C LEU A 213 -0.77 -23.12 5.09
N VAL A 214 0.53 -23.42 5.01
CA VAL A 214 1.40 -23.02 3.88
C VAL A 214 0.81 -23.50 2.56
N LYS A 215 0.35 -24.76 2.49
CA LYS A 215 -0.28 -25.30 1.28
C LYS A 215 -1.61 -24.62 0.94
N VAL A 216 -2.41 -24.24 1.94
CA VAL A 216 -3.62 -23.43 1.72
C VAL A 216 -3.25 -22.07 1.10
N VAL A 217 -2.25 -21.37 1.65
CA VAL A 217 -1.78 -20.08 1.13
C VAL A 217 -1.26 -20.22 -0.31
N GLU A 218 -0.43 -21.22 -0.61
CA GLU A 218 0.02 -21.53 -1.97
C GLU A 218 -1.15 -21.81 -2.92
N GLY A 219 -2.13 -22.60 -2.49
CA GLY A 219 -3.33 -22.93 -3.28
C GLY A 219 -4.18 -21.70 -3.60
N ILE A 220 -4.39 -20.83 -2.61
CA ILE A 220 -5.13 -19.58 -2.79
C ILE A 220 -4.37 -18.62 -3.70
N HIS A 221 -3.04 -18.53 -3.59
CA HIS A 221 -2.24 -17.76 -4.54
C HIS A 221 -2.39 -18.31 -5.97
N ARG A 222 -2.38 -19.63 -6.18
CA ARG A 222 -2.65 -20.20 -7.52
C ARG A 222 -4.06 -19.86 -8.05
N LEU A 223 -5.06 -19.81 -7.17
CA LEU A 223 -6.42 -19.36 -7.53
C LEU A 223 -6.43 -17.86 -7.89
N GLN A 224 -5.70 -17.02 -7.16
CA GLN A 224 -5.53 -15.60 -7.45
C GLN A 224 -4.93 -15.35 -8.84
N GLN A 225 -4.00 -16.22 -9.27
CA GLN A 225 -3.35 -16.15 -10.58
C GLN A 225 -4.22 -16.62 -11.75
N THR A 226 -5.50 -16.98 -11.52
CA THR A 226 -6.44 -17.24 -12.63
C THR A 226 -6.68 -15.95 -13.41
N VAL A 227 -6.24 -15.92 -14.67
CA VAL A 227 -6.44 -14.80 -15.60
C VAL A 227 -7.94 -14.52 -15.74
N GLY A 228 -8.36 -13.25 -15.67
CA GLY A 228 -9.76 -12.86 -15.78
C GLY A 228 -10.63 -13.23 -14.56
N LEU A 229 -10.03 -13.59 -13.42
CA LEU A 229 -10.78 -13.92 -12.20
C LEU A 229 -11.75 -12.80 -11.76
N PRO A 230 -11.36 -11.51 -11.69
CA PRO A 230 -12.28 -10.45 -11.31
C PRO A 230 -13.48 -10.36 -12.25
N ASP A 231 -13.26 -10.48 -13.56
CA ASP A 231 -14.29 -10.39 -14.59
C ASP A 231 -15.26 -11.57 -14.52
N LEU A 232 -14.73 -12.78 -14.37
CA LEU A 232 -15.53 -14.00 -14.17
C LEU A 232 -16.45 -13.87 -12.97
N ILE A 233 -15.93 -13.40 -11.83
CA ILE A 233 -16.72 -13.19 -10.61
C ILE A 233 -17.71 -12.02 -10.81
N GLY A 234 -17.33 -10.98 -11.56
CA GLY A 234 -18.15 -9.81 -11.87
C GLY A 234 -19.41 -10.14 -12.70
N ILE A 235 -19.33 -11.14 -13.58
CA ILE A 235 -20.45 -11.58 -14.43
C ILE A 235 -21.50 -12.39 -13.67
N ILE A 236 -21.16 -12.95 -12.49
CA ILE A 236 -22.09 -13.77 -11.71
C ILE A 236 -23.36 -12.95 -11.35
N PRO A 237 -24.57 -13.43 -11.70
CA PRO A 237 -25.82 -12.75 -11.36
C PRO A 237 -26.04 -12.63 -9.84
N ASN A 238 -26.67 -11.52 -9.42
CA ASN A 238 -26.95 -11.27 -7.99
C ASN A 238 -27.83 -12.33 -7.33
N GLN A 239 -28.67 -13.01 -8.10
CA GLN A 239 -29.50 -14.13 -7.66
C GLN A 239 -28.68 -15.38 -7.30
N ASP A 240 -27.52 -15.56 -7.94
CA ASP A 240 -26.66 -16.74 -7.76
C ASP A 240 -25.55 -16.47 -6.73
N MET A 241 -25.12 -15.21 -6.59
CA MET A 241 -24.17 -14.78 -5.56
C MET A 241 -24.30 -13.27 -5.29
N SER A 242 -24.50 -12.90 -4.03
CA SER A 242 -24.65 -11.48 -3.65
C SER A 242 -23.40 -10.64 -3.97
N PRO A 243 -23.54 -9.34 -4.31
CA PRO A 243 -22.39 -8.45 -4.57
C PRO A 243 -21.36 -8.40 -3.44
N SER A 244 -21.83 -8.43 -2.19
CA SER A 244 -20.96 -8.42 -1.00
C SER A 244 -20.16 -9.73 -0.87
N ALA A 245 -20.75 -10.88 -1.19
CA ALA A 245 -20.05 -12.16 -1.22
C ALA A 245 -18.99 -12.21 -2.32
N ARG A 246 -19.29 -11.69 -3.52
CA ARG A 246 -18.36 -11.58 -4.65
C ARG A 246 -17.14 -10.73 -4.31
N LYS A 247 -17.39 -9.52 -3.76
CA LYS A 247 -16.33 -8.62 -3.26
C LYS A 247 -15.53 -9.27 -2.12
N SER A 248 -16.20 -9.97 -1.21
CA SER A 248 -15.55 -10.68 -0.11
C SER A 248 -14.65 -11.82 -0.60
N LEU A 249 -15.06 -12.58 -1.62
CA LEU A 249 -14.27 -13.66 -2.21
C LEU A 249 -12.96 -13.11 -2.76
N LEU A 250 -13.04 -12.11 -3.65
CA LEU A 250 -11.87 -11.48 -4.26
C LEU A 250 -10.95 -10.87 -3.20
N ASN A 251 -11.52 -10.20 -2.19
CA ASN A 251 -10.74 -9.63 -1.08
C ASN A 251 -9.98 -10.69 -0.29
N ILE A 252 -10.61 -11.84 0.03
CA ILE A 252 -9.93 -12.91 0.78
C ILE A 252 -8.85 -13.56 -0.08
N VAL A 253 -9.15 -13.88 -1.34
CA VAL A 253 -8.18 -14.48 -2.28
C VAL A 253 -6.95 -13.59 -2.42
N ASN A 254 -7.15 -12.29 -2.67
CA ASN A 254 -6.06 -11.33 -2.81
C ASN A 254 -5.26 -11.17 -1.51
N LYS A 255 -5.94 -11.03 -0.35
CA LYS A 255 -5.25 -10.83 0.94
C LYS A 255 -4.50 -12.08 1.41
N VAL A 256 -5.02 -13.28 1.16
CA VAL A 256 -4.33 -14.51 1.59
C VAL A 256 -3.22 -14.88 0.60
N GLY A 257 -3.45 -14.71 -0.71
CA GLY A 257 -2.39 -14.89 -1.71
C GLY A 257 -1.20 -13.95 -1.53
N ARG A 258 -1.44 -12.75 -0.96
CA ARG A 258 -0.38 -11.77 -0.65
C ARG A 258 0.73 -12.30 0.25
N TYR A 259 0.46 -13.22 1.18
CA TYR A 259 1.52 -13.79 2.02
C TYR A 259 2.57 -14.54 1.20
N TRP A 260 2.14 -15.23 0.15
CA TRP A 260 3.03 -15.89 -0.80
C TRP A 260 3.85 -14.85 -1.59
N GLU A 261 3.19 -13.81 -2.10
CA GLU A 261 3.84 -12.73 -2.86
C GLU A 261 4.88 -11.99 -2.03
N VAL A 262 4.61 -11.72 -0.75
CA VAL A 262 5.56 -11.09 0.18
C VAL A 262 6.77 -11.98 0.41
N ALA A 263 6.57 -13.27 0.71
CA ALA A 263 7.68 -14.20 0.90
C ALA A 263 8.60 -14.25 -0.34
N ARG A 264 8.01 -14.33 -1.52
CA ARG A 264 8.73 -14.27 -2.80
C ARG A 264 9.48 -12.95 -2.98
N TYR A 265 8.83 -11.83 -2.67
CA TYR A 265 9.39 -10.49 -2.81
C TYR A 265 10.59 -10.30 -1.86
N LEU A 266 10.49 -10.71 -0.60
CA LEU A 266 11.59 -10.64 0.37
C LEU A 266 12.79 -11.45 -0.10
N TYR A 267 12.57 -12.70 -0.55
CA TYR A 267 13.63 -13.53 -1.12
C TYR A 267 14.34 -12.86 -2.30
N ARG A 268 13.57 -12.31 -3.26
CA ARG A 268 14.12 -11.63 -4.44
C ARG A 268 14.89 -10.36 -4.06
N THR A 269 14.38 -9.62 -3.08
CA THR A 269 15.00 -8.39 -2.58
C THR A 269 16.33 -8.73 -1.92
N ALA A 270 16.38 -9.75 -1.06
CA ALA A 270 17.61 -10.24 -0.44
C ALA A 270 18.64 -10.78 -1.45
N LYS A 271 18.18 -11.38 -2.57
CA LYS A 271 19.09 -11.82 -3.64
C LYS A 271 19.78 -10.64 -4.33
N LYS A 272 19.09 -9.53 -4.52
CA LYS A 272 19.57 -8.35 -5.26
C LYS A 272 20.30 -7.35 -4.38
N LEU A 273 19.85 -7.17 -3.14
CA LEU A 273 20.26 -6.08 -2.26
C LEU A 273 20.94 -6.64 -1.01
N PRO A 274 22.24 -6.37 -0.81
CA PRO A 274 22.95 -6.76 0.42
C PRO A 274 22.28 -6.24 1.70
N LEU A 275 21.74 -5.03 1.67
CA LEU A 275 21.02 -4.42 2.80
C LEU A 275 19.81 -5.26 3.27
N ALA A 276 19.09 -5.89 2.34
CA ALA A 276 17.97 -6.77 2.68
C ALA A 276 18.41 -8.08 3.36
N ARG A 277 19.69 -8.45 3.26
CA ARG A 277 20.29 -9.57 4.00
C ARG A 277 20.84 -9.15 5.37
N ALA A 278 20.97 -7.85 5.60
CA ALA A 278 21.43 -7.25 6.84
C ALA A 278 20.28 -6.50 7.53
N MET A 279 19.03 -6.98 7.42
CA MET A 279 17.90 -6.36 8.10
C MET A 279 17.95 -6.64 9.61
N ARG A 280 17.62 -5.63 10.42
CA ARG A 280 17.52 -5.72 11.88
C ARG A 280 16.18 -5.18 12.34
N THR A 281 15.67 -5.74 13.44
CA THR A 281 14.36 -5.36 13.97
C THR A 281 14.51 -4.40 15.14
N ILE A 282 13.92 -3.20 15.02
CA ILE A 282 13.94 -2.17 16.05
C ILE A 282 12.50 -1.90 16.50
N ALA A 283 12.18 -2.29 17.74
CA ALA A 283 10.90 -1.99 18.34
C ALA A 283 10.94 -0.61 19.01
N VAL A 284 10.05 0.29 18.61
CA VAL A 284 9.95 1.62 19.23
C VAL A 284 9.42 1.50 20.65
N ARG A 285 10.15 2.11 21.59
CA ARG A 285 9.75 2.29 22.99
C ARG A 285 9.89 3.76 23.32
N LEU A 286 8.78 4.49 23.28
CA LEU A 286 8.76 5.88 23.73
C LEU A 286 8.88 5.93 25.26
N PRO A 287 9.48 7.00 25.83
CA PRO A 287 9.59 7.16 27.27
C PRO A 287 8.21 7.29 27.93
N GLU A 288 8.10 6.99 29.23
CA GLU A 288 6.81 6.92 29.94
C GLU A 288 6.06 8.26 29.90
N GLU A 289 6.80 9.37 29.96
CA GLU A 289 6.25 10.73 29.90
C GLU A 289 5.54 11.02 28.58
N ALA A 290 5.93 10.35 27.48
CA ALA A 290 5.27 10.48 26.18
C ALA A 290 3.80 10.03 26.24
N PHE A 291 3.44 9.19 27.21
CA PHE A 291 2.08 8.69 27.43
C PHE A 291 1.31 9.49 28.49
N ALA A 292 1.88 10.55 29.06
CA ALA A 292 1.21 11.37 30.07
C ALA A 292 -0.16 11.89 29.60
N SER A 293 -1.16 11.84 30.47
CA SER A 293 -2.49 12.41 30.20
C SER A 293 -2.63 13.78 30.85
N PRO A 294 -3.38 14.72 30.25
CA PRO A 294 -3.64 16.02 30.85
C PRO A 294 -4.46 15.85 32.14
N ILE A 295 -4.22 16.74 33.12
CA ILE A 295 -5.00 16.77 34.36
C ILE A 295 -6.34 17.46 34.07
N ILE A 296 -7.44 16.71 34.13
CA ILE A 296 -8.79 17.16 33.77
C ILE A 296 -9.69 17.42 34.98
N LYS A 297 -9.13 17.73 36.14
CA LYS A 297 -9.93 17.99 37.35
C LYS A 297 -10.77 19.24 37.13
N ASP A 298 -12.08 19.13 37.33
CA ASP A 298 -13.06 20.21 37.16
C ASP A 298 -13.16 20.79 35.73
N TYR A 299 -12.68 20.05 34.71
CA TYR A 299 -12.83 20.43 33.31
C TYR A 299 -14.16 19.89 32.73
N PHE A 300 -14.94 20.79 32.13
CA PHE A 300 -16.22 20.47 31.50
C PHE A 300 -16.21 20.95 30.03
N PRO A 301 -16.22 20.02 29.05
CA PRO A 301 -16.26 20.39 27.63
C PRO A 301 -17.64 20.91 27.23
N GLU A 302 -17.69 22.12 26.70
CA GLU A 302 -18.92 22.80 26.29
C GLU A 302 -19.02 22.90 24.76
N LEU A 303 -20.01 22.20 24.18
CA LEU A 303 -20.25 22.19 22.74
C LEU A 303 -20.59 23.59 22.19
N GLN A 304 -21.34 24.40 22.96
CA GLN A 304 -21.76 25.75 22.52
C GLN A 304 -20.56 26.68 22.37
N SER A 305 -19.66 26.66 23.36
CA SER A 305 -18.39 27.39 23.35
C SER A 305 -17.53 26.97 22.14
N LYS A 306 -17.50 25.68 21.82
CA LYS A 306 -16.75 25.18 20.64
C LYS A 306 -17.35 25.64 19.31
N ILE A 307 -18.67 25.62 19.19
CA ILE A 307 -19.39 26.09 17.99
C ILE A 307 -19.21 27.61 17.81
N ALA A 308 -19.09 28.37 18.89
CA ALA A 308 -18.86 29.81 18.84
C ALA A 308 -17.59 30.22 18.08
N GLU A 309 -16.56 29.36 18.07
CA GLU A 309 -15.32 29.59 17.29
C GLU A 309 -15.56 29.68 15.78
N THR A 310 -16.70 29.17 15.30
CA THR A 310 -17.03 29.12 13.86
C THR A 310 -17.81 30.35 13.37
N SER A 311 -18.36 31.17 14.27
CA SER A 311 -19.17 32.33 13.91
C SER A 311 -18.96 33.49 14.87
N SER A 312 -18.33 34.56 14.37
CA SER A 312 -18.10 35.79 15.12
C SER A 312 -19.36 36.66 15.29
N LYS A 313 -20.47 36.34 14.60
CA LYS A 313 -21.69 37.16 14.55
C LYS A 313 -22.95 36.28 14.43
N GLY A 314 -23.48 35.80 15.55
CA GLY A 314 -24.77 35.08 15.56
C GLY A 314 -25.03 34.34 16.87
N SER A 315 -26.31 34.17 17.23
CA SER A 315 -26.72 33.41 18.41
C SER A 315 -26.25 31.95 18.29
N GLN A 316 -25.27 31.54 19.10
CA GLN A 316 -24.71 30.18 19.15
C GLN A 316 -25.81 29.11 19.24
N GLN A 317 -26.89 29.42 19.95
CA GLN A 317 -28.07 28.57 20.10
C GLN A 317 -28.84 28.35 18.79
N LYS A 318 -28.82 29.31 17.87
CA LYS A 318 -29.40 29.15 16.53
C LYS A 318 -28.54 28.20 15.69
N LEU A 319 -27.22 28.38 15.73
CA LEU A 319 -26.29 27.54 14.98
C LEU A 319 -26.29 26.07 15.46
N LEU A 320 -26.27 25.85 16.78
CA LEU A 320 -26.41 24.51 17.35
C LEU A 320 -27.74 23.85 16.92
N ARG A 321 -28.86 24.60 16.96
CA ARG A 321 -30.16 24.11 16.47
C ARG A 321 -30.12 23.69 15.01
N GLU A 322 -29.49 24.48 14.15
CA GLU A 322 -29.37 24.17 12.72
C GLU A 322 -28.51 22.92 12.48
N ILE A 323 -27.35 22.81 13.13
CA ILE A 323 -26.48 21.63 13.04
C ILE A 323 -27.24 20.37 13.51
N CYS A 324 -27.91 20.43 14.66
CA CYS A 324 -28.72 19.32 15.19
C CYS A 324 -29.85 18.92 14.24
N ALA A 325 -30.52 19.90 13.61
CA ALA A 325 -31.58 19.63 12.63
C ALA A 325 -31.03 18.89 11.40
N ILE A 326 -29.87 19.29 10.87
CA ILE A 326 -29.23 18.62 9.72
C ILE A 326 -28.75 17.22 10.09
N LEU A 327 -28.17 17.06 11.28
CA LEU A 327 -27.69 15.76 11.79
C LEU A 327 -28.82 14.82 12.23
N LYS A 328 -30.06 15.33 12.33
CA LYS A 328 -31.24 14.60 12.82
C LYS A 328 -31.05 14.03 14.23
N ILE A 329 -30.44 14.82 15.12
CA ILE A 329 -30.23 14.48 16.54
C ILE A 329 -30.74 15.61 17.44
N SER A 330 -31.10 15.30 18.68
CA SER A 330 -31.47 16.33 19.67
C SER A 330 -30.23 17.12 20.11
N GLN A 331 -30.45 18.34 20.60
CA GLN A 331 -29.36 19.18 21.15
C GLN A 331 -28.68 18.50 22.34
N GLN A 332 -29.47 17.91 23.25
CA GLN A 332 -28.92 17.20 24.40
C GLN A 332 -28.05 16.02 23.96
N HIS A 333 -28.51 15.22 23.00
CA HIS A 333 -27.71 14.10 22.49
C HIS A 333 -26.41 14.56 21.81
N ALA A 334 -26.43 15.70 21.10
CA ALA A 334 -25.21 16.28 20.52
C ALA A 334 -24.22 16.73 21.61
N ILE A 335 -24.71 17.39 22.66
CA ILE A 335 -23.92 17.81 23.82
C ILE A 335 -23.32 16.59 24.52
N ASP A 336 -24.14 15.61 24.87
CA ASP A 336 -23.69 14.40 25.57
C ASP A 336 -22.65 13.63 24.75
N ARG A 337 -22.87 13.48 23.43
CA ARG A 337 -21.94 12.81 22.54
C ARG A 337 -20.61 13.56 22.41
N TYR A 338 -20.65 14.89 22.28
CA TYR A 338 -19.45 15.71 22.22
C TYR A 338 -18.68 15.64 23.54
N SER A 339 -19.33 15.99 24.65
CA SER A 339 -18.70 16.07 25.96
C SER A 339 -18.18 14.71 26.42
N GLY A 340 -18.97 13.64 26.23
CA GLY A 340 -18.55 12.27 26.49
C GLY A 340 -17.35 11.86 25.64
N GLN A 341 -17.32 12.23 24.37
CA GLN A 341 -16.18 11.91 23.49
C GLN A 341 -14.92 12.68 23.89
N VAL A 342 -15.00 13.97 24.24
CA VAL A 342 -13.83 14.75 24.70
C VAL A 342 -13.23 14.12 25.95
N ILE A 343 -14.04 13.84 26.98
CA ILE A 343 -13.56 13.21 28.22
C ILE A 343 -12.95 11.84 27.94
N ARG A 344 -13.57 11.04 27.06
CA ARG A 344 -13.05 9.74 26.66
C ARG A 344 -11.71 9.86 25.95
N THR A 345 -11.57 10.78 25.00
CA THR A 345 -10.30 11.04 24.29
C THR A 345 -9.21 11.46 25.28
N LEU A 346 -9.50 12.35 26.23
CA LEU A 346 -8.51 12.79 27.23
C LEU A 346 -8.04 11.67 28.19
N ARG A 347 -8.87 10.64 28.42
CA ARG A 347 -8.56 9.52 29.32
C ARG A 347 -7.97 8.30 28.61
N GLU A 348 -8.51 7.96 27.45
CA GLU A 348 -8.33 6.65 26.80
C GLU A 348 -7.69 6.75 25.41
N ALA A 349 -7.36 7.94 24.92
CA ALA A 349 -6.79 8.06 23.57
C ALA A 349 -5.47 7.32 23.42
N LYS A 350 -5.35 6.66 22.27
CA LYS A 350 -4.16 5.92 21.90
C LYS A 350 -3.25 6.78 21.04
N ILE A 351 -1.96 6.55 21.19
CA ILE A 351 -0.98 7.00 20.24
C ILE A 351 -0.89 5.92 19.16
N HIS A 352 -1.28 6.28 17.94
CA HIS A 352 -1.19 5.36 16.80
C HIS A 352 0.27 5.06 16.44
N ALA A 353 0.53 3.87 15.90
CA ALA A 353 1.87 3.41 15.56
C ALA A 353 2.61 4.36 14.61
N GLU A 354 1.93 4.95 13.62
CA GLU A 354 2.53 5.92 12.71
C GLU A 354 3.07 7.15 13.46
N ILE A 355 2.37 7.59 14.49
CA ILE A 355 2.76 8.77 15.29
C ILE A 355 3.88 8.43 16.26
N GLN A 356 3.92 7.20 16.77
CA GLN A 356 5.05 6.74 17.59
C GLN A 356 6.35 6.71 16.77
N LEU A 357 6.28 6.35 15.49
CA LEU A 357 7.45 6.38 14.60
C LEU A 357 7.95 7.81 14.35
N ILE A 358 7.05 8.78 14.18
CA ILE A 358 7.42 10.20 14.09
C ILE A 358 8.14 10.63 15.37
N ALA A 359 7.55 10.33 16.53
CA ALA A 359 8.13 10.69 17.84
C ALA A 359 9.53 10.07 18.03
N HIS A 360 9.69 8.79 17.70
CA HIS A 360 10.97 8.10 17.76
C HIS A 360 12.02 8.78 16.88
N CYS A 361 11.66 9.12 15.63
CA CYS A 361 12.57 9.82 14.71
C CYS A 361 13.03 11.19 15.25
N GLU A 362 12.13 11.92 15.91
CA GLU A 362 12.45 13.23 16.50
C GLU A 362 13.30 13.13 17.77
N LEU A 363 13.17 12.03 18.53
CA LEU A 363 13.98 11.76 19.72
C LEU A 363 15.39 11.26 19.34
N GLU A 364 15.49 10.26 18.48
CA GLU A 364 16.77 9.64 18.11
C GLU A 364 17.57 10.50 17.12
N ARG A 365 16.88 11.29 16.29
CA ARG A 365 17.47 12.13 15.22
C ARG A 365 18.46 11.35 14.34
N PRO A 366 18.00 10.27 13.68
CA PRO A 366 18.89 9.45 12.88
C PRO A 366 19.49 10.25 11.71
N LYS A 367 20.69 9.85 11.28
CA LYS A 367 21.40 10.46 10.13
C LYS A 367 20.52 10.43 8.88
N LEU A 368 19.87 9.30 8.64
CA LEU A 368 18.93 9.09 7.55
C LEU A 368 17.57 8.78 8.15
N LEU A 369 16.62 9.71 8.00
CA LEU A 369 15.23 9.45 8.40
C LEU A 369 14.61 8.42 7.45
N PRO A 370 13.73 7.53 7.96
CA PRO A 370 12.84 6.75 7.10
C PRO A 370 12.09 7.68 6.14
N ARG A 371 12.07 7.32 4.86
CA ARG A 371 11.35 8.12 3.84
C ARG A 371 9.89 7.73 3.77
N VAL A 372 9.56 6.50 4.17
CA VAL A 372 8.20 5.96 4.12
C VAL A 372 7.81 5.32 5.46
N ILE A 373 6.60 5.62 5.92
CA ILE A 373 5.91 4.86 6.97
C ILE A 373 4.72 4.13 6.33
N CYS A 374 4.65 2.82 6.55
CA CYS A 374 3.58 1.96 6.08
C CYS A 374 2.94 1.21 7.25
N SER A 375 1.64 0.97 7.14
CA SER A 375 0.88 0.08 8.01
C SER A 375 0.20 -1.01 7.17
N SER A 376 -0.24 -2.06 7.84
CA SER A 376 -1.12 -3.08 7.22
C SER A 376 -2.51 -2.53 6.85
N LYS A 377 -2.85 -1.36 7.38
CA LYS A 377 -4.01 -0.56 7.02
C LYS A 377 -3.53 0.74 6.37
N ASP A 378 -4.38 1.33 5.53
CA ASP A 378 -4.17 2.69 5.06
C ASP A 378 -4.21 3.65 6.26
N ALA A 379 -3.57 4.81 6.17
CA ALA A 379 -3.53 5.74 7.29
C ALA A 379 -4.95 6.26 7.61
N CYS A 380 -5.29 6.36 8.89
CA CYS A 380 -6.51 7.06 9.28
C CYS A 380 -6.41 8.55 8.95
N PHE A 381 -7.54 9.27 8.96
CA PHE A 381 -7.56 10.70 8.66
C PHE A 381 -6.56 11.49 9.52
N LEU A 382 -6.52 11.22 10.83
CA LEU A 382 -5.66 11.95 11.78
C LEU A 382 -4.18 11.61 11.58
N CYS A 383 -3.83 10.33 11.37
CA CYS A 383 -2.46 9.93 11.05
C CYS A 383 -1.99 10.55 9.74
N ASN A 384 -2.84 10.53 8.70
CA ASN A 384 -2.54 11.11 7.40
C ASN A 384 -2.31 12.62 7.49
N LEU A 385 -3.21 13.34 8.16
CA LEU A 385 -3.08 14.79 8.36
C LEU A 385 -1.80 15.13 9.12
N CYS A 386 -1.48 14.39 10.19
CA CYS A 386 -0.27 14.61 10.97
C CYS A 386 1.01 14.38 10.13
N LEU A 387 1.06 13.30 9.34
CA LEU A 387 2.19 13.02 8.43
C LEU A 387 2.32 14.07 7.32
N GLN A 388 1.20 14.55 6.77
CA GLN A 388 1.20 15.63 5.79
C GLN A 388 1.72 16.96 6.38
N LEU A 389 1.40 17.27 7.63
CA LEU A 389 1.94 18.45 8.33
C LEU A 389 3.40 18.28 8.74
N TYR A 390 3.82 17.05 9.02
CA TYR A 390 5.19 16.71 9.38
C TYR A 390 6.15 16.87 8.19
N GLN A 391 5.71 16.56 6.96
CA GLN A 391 6.44 16.80 5.68
C GLN A 391 7.83 16.15 5.55
N LYS A 392 8.28 15.37 6.53
CA LYS A 392 9.57 14.67 6.47
C LYS A 392 9.45 13.20 6.06
N ILE A 393 8.25 12.61 6.13
CA ILE A 393 8.02 11.18 5.87
C ILE A 393 6.74 11.01 5.05
N TYR A 394 6.80 10.15 4.03
CA TYR A 394 5.67 9.81 3.18
C TYR A 394 4.83 8.67 3.75
N THR A 395 3.51 8.75 3.60
CA THR A 395 2.60 7.60 3.75
C THR A 395 1.80 7.40 2.47
N PRO A 396 1.67 6.16 1.95
CA PRO A 396 1.08 5.95 0.62
C PRO A 396 -0.37 6.36 0.45
N LYS A 397 -1.22 6.05 1.43
CA LYS A 397 -2.69 6.11 1.27
C LYS A 397 -3.36 6.46 2.59
N SER A 398 -4.54 7.04 2.49
CA SER A 398 -5.46 7.20 3.61
C SER A 398 -6.82 6.61 3.29
N HIS A 399 -7.44 5.97 4.29
CA HIS A 399 -8.85 5.56 4.19
C HIS A 399 -9.81 6.66 4.66
N GLY A 400 -9.32 7.79 5.19
CA GLY A 400 -10.12 8.98 5.50
C GLY A 400 -11.12 8.88 6.67
N ARG A 401 -11.18 7.73 7.36
CA ARG A 401 -11.96 7.56 8.61
C ARG A 401 -11.22 8.21 9.78
N LEU A 402 -11.96 8.94 10.61
CA LEU A 402 -11.48 9.57 11.83
C LEU A 402 -11.76 8.65 13.03
N TYR A 403 -10.72 8.28 13.76
CA TYR A 403 -10.84 7.56 15.03
C TYR A 403 -10.72 8.55 16.19
N PRO A 404 -11.75 8.70 17.02
CA PRO A 404 -11.75 9.77 18.01
C PRO A 404 -10.88 9.46 19.25
N SER A 405 -10.51 8.19 19.47
CA SER A 405 -9.58 7.77 20.52
C SER A 405 -8.11 7.87 20.05
N TRP A 406 -7.69 9.06 19.63
CA TRP A 406 -6.37 9.34 19.05
C TRP A 406 -5.70 10.53 19.74
N ARG A 407 -4.38 10.50 19.92
CA ARG A 407 -3.58 11.62 20.46
C ARG A 407 -2.13 11.63 19.95
N ILE A 408 -1.47 12.78 20.10
CA ILE A 408 -0.03 12.97 19.88
C ILE A 408 0.75 12.64 21.18
N PRO A 409 1.94 12.03 21.10
CA PRO A 409 2.81 11.80 22.25
C PRO A 409 3.23 13.09 22.94
N CYS A 410 3.31 13.06 24.26
CA CYS A 410 3.67 14.19 25.10
C CYS A 410 5.18 14.39 25.16
N ILE A 411 5.79 14.75 24.03
CA ILE A 411 7.23 15.05 23.95
C ILE A 411 7.48 16.47 23.43
N PRO A 412 8.45 17.22 24.00
CA PRO A 412 8.70 18.61 23.61
C PRO A 412 9.02 18.80 22.12
N GLN A 413 9.67 17.81 21.49
CA GLN A 413 10.07 17.84 20.09
C GLN A 413 8.87 17.90 19.12
N LEU A 414 7.67 17.50 19.57
CA LEU A 414 6.45 17.55 18.75
C LEU A 414 5.55 18.75 19.06
N ALA A 415 5.93 19.66 19.96
CA ALA A 415 5.07 20.76 20.37
C ALA A 415 4.61 21.65 19.20
N GLU A 416 5.52 21.98 18.28
CA GLU A 416 5.18 22.78 17.09
C GLU A 416 4.23 22.02 16.14
N LEU A 417 4.48 20.71 15.95
CA LEU A 417 3.62 19.86 15.14
C LEU A 417 2.22 19.72 15.75
N GLU A 418 2.13 19.56 17.08
CA GLU A 418 0.87 19.49 17.82
C GLU A 418 0.07 20.79 17.68
N GLN A 419 0.74 21.95 17.77
CA GLN A 419 0.10 23.25 17.56
C GLN A 419 -0.44 23.39 16.13
N ARG A 420 0.39 23.11 15.12
CA ARG A 420 -0.04 23.16 13.71
C ARG A 420 -1.17 22.17 13.42
N PHE A 421 -1.07 20.96 13.95
CA PHE A 421 -2.11 19.94 13.83
C PHE A 421 -3.44 20.38 14.42
N SER A 422 -3.42 20.89 15.66
CA SER A 422 -4.64 21.36 16.32
C SER A 422 -5.28 22.53 15.57
N GLN A 423 -4.47 23.47 15.07
CA GLN A 423 -4.96 24.58 14.25
C GLN A 423 -5.60 24.07 12.95
N THR A 424 -4.90 23.25 12.16
CA THR A 424 -5.43 22.72 10.89
C THR A 424 -6.70 21.88 11.09
N LEU A 425 -6.79 21.11 12.18
CA LEU A 425 -8.01 20.36 12.49
C LEU A 425 -9.17 21.28 12.85
N GLY A 426 -8.89 22.37 13.58
CA GLY A 426 -9.87 23.42 13.85
C GLY A 426 -10.35 24.13 12.58
N ASP A 427 -9.45 24.40 11.64
CA ASP A 427 -9.76 25.01 10.34
C ASP A 427 -10.66 24.07 9.52
N HIS A 428 -10.30 22.78 9.45
CA HIS A 428 -11.10 21.75 8.78
C HIS A 428 -12.51 21.61 9.38
N PHE A 429 -12.63 21.74 10.70
CA PHE A 429 -13.92 21.81 11.38
C PHE A 429 -14.74 23.01 10.93
N ARG A 430 -14.14 24.22 10.88
CA ARG A 430 -14.84 25.44 10.43
C ARG A 430 -15.33 25.31 9.00
N GLU A 431 -14.49 24.81 8.10
CA GLU A 431 -14.87 24.54 6.70
C GLU A 431 -16.01 23.53 6.61
N THR A 432 -15.93 22.45 7.39
CA THR A 432 -17.00 21.44 7.48
C THR A 432 -18.32 22.05 7.93
N CYS A 433 -18.31 22.91 8.94
CA CYS A 433 -19.49 23.61 9.41
C CYS A 433 -20.07 24.53 8.35
N VAL A 434 -19.23 25.34 7.68
CA VAL A 434 -19.68 26.23 6.60
C VAL A 434 -20.35 25.42 5.47
N ALA A 435 -19.72 24.32 5.04
CA ALA A 435 -20.27 23.44 4.00
C ALA A 435 -21.57 22.74 4.43
N LEU A 436 -21.66 22.30 5.69
CA LEU A 436 -22.87 21.69 6.24
C LEU A 436 -24.05 22.66 6.25
N LEU A 437 -23.81 23.91 6.65
CA LEU A 437 -24.86 24.94 6.76
C LEU A 437 -25.30 25.46 5.39
N SER A 438 -24.37 25.61 4.44
CA SER A 438 -24.67 26.09 3.09
C SER A 438 -25.46 25.06 2.29
N THR A 439 -25.08 23.78 2.37
CA THR A 439 -25.76 22.69 1.65
C THR A 439 -27.02 22.18 2.36
N ARG A 440 -27.13 22.41 3.67
CA ARG A 440 -28.14 21.80 4.57
C ARG A 440 -28.21 20.27 4.47
N GLN A 441 -27.12 19.65 4.02
CA GLN A 441 -27.03 18.21 3.82
C GLN A 441 -25.74 17.68 4.43
N LYS A 442 -25.84 16.51 5.06
CA LYS A 442 -24.67 15.78 5.52
C LYS A 442 -24.03 15.10 4.33
N VAL A 443 -22.78 15.45 4.01
CA VAL A 443 -21.96 14.64 3.09
C VAL A 443 -21.66 13.31 3.77
N ILE A 444 -22.14 12.21 3.17
CA ILE A 444 -21.94 10.85 3.67
C ILE A 444 -21.00 10.14 2.72
N TYR A 445 -19.82 9.79 3.22
CA TYR A 445 -18.94 8.83 2.55
C TYR A 445 -19.24 7.42 3.08
N PRO A 446 -19.21 6.38 2.22
CA PRO A 446 -19.37 5.00 2.65
C PRO A 446 -18.20 4.60 3.56
N ASP A 447 -18.44 3.59 4.41
CA ASP A 447 -17.37 3.03 5.24
C ASP A 447 -16.24 2.48 4.34
N PRO A 448 -15.00 3.01 4.49
CA PRO A 448 -13.93 2.70 3.57
C PRO A 448 -13.34 1.30 3.84
N ASN A 449 -12.75 0.70 2.81
CA ASN A 449 -11.91 -0.49 3.02
C ASN A 449 -10.56 -0.06 3.60
N GLU A 450 -10.38 -0.21 4.91
CA GLU A 450 -9.18 0.23 5.62
C GLU A 450 -7.91 -0.55 5.27
N SER A 451 -8.03 -1.76 4.71
CA SER A 451 -6.88 -2.62 4.42
C SER A 451 -6.82 -2.92 2.93
N THR A 452 -6.39 -1.93 2.15
CA THR A 452 -6.05 -2.12 0.74
C THR A 452 -4.67 -2.77 0.60
N LEU A 453 -4.45 -3.50 -0.50
CA LEU A 453 -3.15 -4.06 -0.79
C LEU A 453 -2.37 -3.07 -1.66
N PHE A 454 -1.09 -2.87 -1.35
CA PHE A 454 -0.16 -2.17 -2.25
C PHE A 454 0.19 -3.05 -3.46
N THR A 455 0.64 -2.47 -4.57
CA THR A 455 1.07 -3.28 -5.72
C THR A 455 2.49 -3.81 -5.48
N LEU A 456 2.69 -5.13 -5.53
CA LEU A 456 4.03 -5.75 -5.55
C LEU A 456 4.35 -6.19 -6.98
N PRO A 457 5.57 -5.95 -7.49
CA PRO A 457 5.94 -6.34 -8.86
C PRO A 457 5.98 -7.87 -9.01
N LEU A 458 5.28 -8.39 -10.02
CA LEU A 458 5.27 -9.80 -10.40
C LEU A 458 6.28 -10.04 -11.55
N SER A 459 7.46 -10.60 -11.25
CA SER A 459 8.42 -11.00 -12.31
C SER A 459 8.16 -12.42 -12.86
N LYS A 460 8.20 -12.52 -14.20
CA LYS A 460 7.85 -13.62 -15.14
C LYS A 460 8.40 -15.03 -14.93
N THR A 461 9.25 -15.31 -13.96
CA THR A 461 9.95 -16.62 -13.91
C THR A 461 9.04 -17.82 -13.56
N THR A 462 7.72 -17.65 -13.49
CA THR A 462 6.76 -18.67 -13.04
C THR A 462 5.67 -19.04 -14.05
N ALA A 463 5.70 -18.52 -15.29
CA ALA A 463 4.74 -18.95 -16.32
C ALA A 463 5.12 -20.27 -17.04
N SER A 464 6.28 -20.87 -16.76
CA SER A 464 6.80 -22.01 -17.55
C SER A 464 6.95 -23.34 -16.79
N ALA A 465 6.48 -23.44 -15.55
CA ALA A 465 6.57 -24.68 -14.76
C ALA A 465 5.20 -25.33 -14.52
N SER A 466 4.41 -25.46 -15.58
CA SER A 466 3.25 -26.36 -15.63
C SER A 466 3.58 -27.53 -16.55
N THR A 467 4.03 -28.62 -15.92
CA THR A 467 3.89 -30.02 -16.34
C THR A 467 3.48 -30.25 -17.81
N SER A 468 4.47 -30.45 -18.69
CA SER A 468 4.27 -31.28 -19.88
C SER A 468 4.44 -32.74 -19.48
N SER A 469 3.34 -33.39 -19.17
CA SER A 469 3.26 -34.84 -19.04
C SER A 469 3.05 -35.45 -20.43
N LYS A 470 4.11 -36.05 -20.99
CA LYS A 470 3.99 -37.12 -22.00
C LYS A 470 4.91 -38.27 -21.63
N ALA A 471 4.32 -39.31 -21.01
CA ALA A 471 4.75 -40.70 -21.19
C ALA A 471 4.22 -41.16 -22.57
N THR A 472 4.74 -42.09 -23.37
CA THR A 472 5.63 -43.27 -23.24
C THR A 472 6.05 -43.59 -24.70
N ARG A 473 7.20 -44.17 -25.09
CA ARG A 473 7.69 -45.55 -24.89
C ARG A 473 9.08 -45.73 -25.56
N ALA A 474 9.78 -46.77 -25.09
CA ALA A 474 11.01 -47.45 -25.54
C ALA A 474 11.32 -47.40 -27.06
N ASP A 475 12.56 -47.52 -27.55
CA ASP A 475 13.60 -48.50 -27.21
C ASP A 475 14.98 -48.15 -27.83
N ALA A 476 16.01 -48.90 -27.44
CA ALA A 476 17.31 -49.15 -28.10
C ALA A 476 18.60 -48.35 -27.76
N ARG A 477 19.40 -49.00 -26.89
CA ARG A 477 20.84 -49.37 -26.99
C ARG A 477 21.96 -48.33 -27.18
N ILE A 478 22.75 -48.20 -26.09
CA ILE A 478 24.20 -48.45 -25.94
C ILE A 478 25.19 -47.82 -26.95
N SER A 479 26.09 -46.97 -26.45
CA SER A 479 27.56 -47.22 -26.49
C SER A 479 28.34 -46.27 -25.59
N ARG A 480 29.41 -46.83 -25.01
CA ARG A 480 30.31 -46.30 -23.98
C ARG A 480 31.34 -45.32 -24.57
N LEU A 481 31.68 -44.29 -23.79
CA LEU A 481 33.02 -43.79 -23.41
C LEU A 481 34.26 -44.51 -24.02
N PRO A 482 35.39 -43.79 -24.25
CA PRO A 482 36.24 -43.44 -23.10
C PRO A 482 36.97 -42.09 -23.12
N GLU A 483 37.39 -41.74 -21.90
CA GLU A 483 38.39 -40.75 -21.49
C GLU A 483 39.79 -41.00 -22.08
N SER A 484 40.61 -39.95 -22.11
CA SER A 484 42.08 -39.95 -21.89
C SER A 484 42.60 -38.53 -22.17
N SER A 485 43.20 -37.72 -21.28
CA SER A 485 44.41 -37.82 -20.43
C SER A 485 45.36 -36.66 -20.81
N LYS A 486 45.79 -35.84 -19.82
CA LYS A 486 47.18 -35.42 -19.44
C LYS A 486 48.18 -35.05 -20.58
N SER A 487 49.06 -34.03 -20.55
CA SER A 487 49.75 -33.31 -19.45
C SER A 487 50.86 -32.37 -19.99
N VAL A 488 51.40 -31.48 -19.11
CA VAL A 488 52.74 -30.81 -19.13
C VAL A 488 52.91 -29.70 -20.20
N GLY A 489 53.51 -28.52 -19.99
CA GLY A 489 54.37 -27.96 -18.93
C GLY A 489 55.62 -27.34 -19.59
N VAL A 490 56.14 -26.22 -19.03
CA VAL A 490 57.44 -25.54 -19.31
C VAL A 490 57.49 -24.69 -20.62
N SER A 491 58.02 -23.45 -20.73
CA SER A 491 58.97 -22.67 -19.91
C SER A 491 58.84 -21.15 -20.20
N ASP A 492 59.09 -20.31 -19.19
CA ASP A 492 59.53 -18.90 -19.28
C ASP A 492 61.06 -18.87 -19.59
N PRO A 493 61.72 -17.76 -20.02
CA PRO A 493 61.96 -16.61 -19.12
C PRO A 493 62.17 -15.20 -19.76
N ARG A 494 61.66 -14.17 -19.05
CA ARG A 494 62.40 -13.03 -18.41
C ARG A 494 63.25 -12.06 -19.26
N THR A 495 62.98 -10.74 -19.18
CA THR A 495 63.85 -9.60 -18.72
C THR A 495 63.01 -8.30 -18.76
N GLN A 496 62.64 -7.61 -17.65
CA GLN A 496 63.32 -6.51 -16.92
C GLN A 496 63.80 -5.35 -17.84
N ASP A 497 63.68 -4.04 -17.57
CA ASP A 497 63.36 -3.24 -16.36
C ASP A 497 63.21 -1.75 -16.74
N THR A 498 62.81 -0.92 -15.76
CA THR A 498 62.95 0.57 -15.61
C THR A 498 61.88 1.46 -16.27
N ALA A 499 61.20 2.44 -15.65
CA ALA A 499 61.25 3.29 -14.44
C ALA A 499 61.41 4.79 -14.82
N ASP A 500 60.40 5.58 -14.41
CA ASP A 500 60.37 7.01 -14.04
C ASP A 500 61.00 8.12 -14.93
N SER A 501 60.21 9.15 -15.26
CA SER A 501 60.11 10.42 -14.49
C SER A 501 59.72 11.67 -15.33
N LYS A 502 58.72 12.42 -14.83
CA LYS A 502 58.54 13.91 -14.80
C LYS A 502 58.39 14.75 -16.09
N ARG A 503 57.33 15.59 -16.17
CA ARG A 503 57.31 17.03 -15.77
C ARG A 503 56.02 17.78 -16.19
N ASP A 504 55.54 18.60 -15.25
CA ASP A 504 55.08 20.01 -15.30
C ASP A 504 54.37 20.62 -16.54
N THR A 505 53.25 21.28 -16.24
CA THR A 505 52.33 22.18 -16.99
C THR A 505 52.90 23.59 -17.25
N PRO A 506 52.13 24.57 -17.82
CA PRO A 506 51.39 24.74 -19.10
C PRO A 506 51.94 26.03 -19.84
N PRO A 507 51.30 26.81 -20.77
CA PRO A 507 49.88 26.89 -21.19
C PRO A 507 49.58 27.13 -22.70
N ASP A 508 48.26 27.29 -22.93
CA ASP A 508 47.53 27.95 -24.03
C ASP A 508 46.86 27.10 -25.13
N SER A 509 45.53 26.97 -24.94
CA SER A 509 44.35 26.85 -25.83
C SER A 509 44.56 26.51 -27.32
N PRO A 510 43.70 25.68 -27.97
CA PRO A 510 42.23 25.87 -27.93
C PRO A 510 41.33 24.60 -28.01
N SER A 511 40.05 24.80 -27.67
CA SER A 511 38.86 24.01 -28.06
C SER A 511 38.61 22.66 -27.36
N PRO A 512 37.50 22.49 -26.61
CA PRO A 512 37.01 21.17 -26.24
C PRO A 512 35.74 20.79 -27.02
N SER A 513 35.90 19.74 -27.82
CA SER A 513 34.85 18.79 -28.16
C SER A 513 34.59 17.84 -26.98
N HIS A 514 33.31 17.49 -26.77
CA HIS A 514 32.79 16.32 -26.04
C HIS A 514 33.34 16.01 -24.63
N ASP A 515 32.62 16.48 -23.61
CA ASP A 515 31.92 15.65 -22.61
C ASP A 515 31.62 16.52 -21.39
N CYS A 516 30.34 16.70 -21.06
CA CYS A 516 29.96 17.25 -19.77
C CYS A 516 28.67 16.59 -19.28
N ALA A 517 28.87 15.70 -18.31
CA ALA A 517 28.07 15.57 -17.10
C ALA A 517 26.54 15.55 -17.29
N LYS A 518 25.99 14.33 -17.37
CA LYS A 518 24.63 14.06 -16.89
C LYS A 518 24.60 14.30 -15.38
N THR A 519 24.31 15.54 -15.01
CA THR A 519 23.93 15.92 -13.65
C THR A 519 22.42 16.08 -13.63
N ILE A 520 21.84 15.77 -12.46
CA ILE A 520 20.46 16.05 -12.02
C ILE A 520 19.45 14.91 -12.33
N GLU A 521 19.28 14.03 -11.34
CA GLU A 521 18.03 13.26 -11.17
C GLU A 521 16.93 14.23 -10.68
N GLU A 522 16.26 14.84 -11.65
CA GLU A 522 14.91 15.35 -11.49
C GLU A 522 13.95 14.17 -11.39
N LEU A 523 13.07 14.19 -10.38
CA LEU A 523 11.81 13.45 -10.49
C LEU A 523 11.08 14.10 -11.67
N ASN A 524 11.20 13.47 -12.84
CA ASN A 524 10.74 14.02 -14.10
C ASN A 524 9.20 14.11 -14.10
N TYR A 525 8.69 15.28 -13.73
CA TYR A 525 7.36 15.69 -14.13
C TYR A 525 7.45 16.11 -15.60
N SER A 526 6.51 15.66 -16.42
CA SER A 526 6.45 16.03 -17.83
C SER A 526 5.11 16.70 -18.09
N GLU A 527 5.13 18.00 -18.36
CA GLU A 527 3.92 18.72 -18.76
C GLU A 527 3.47 18.25 -20.13
N VAL A 528 2.19 17.88 -20.24
CA VAL A 528 1.57 17.54 -21.50
C VAL A 528 1.05 18.82 -22.13
N VAL A 529 1.48 19.12 -23.36
CA VAL A 529 0.97 20.26 -24.12
C VAL A 529 -0.32 19.86 -24.83
N GLN A 530 -1.36 20.70 -24.73
CA GLN A 530 -2.63 20.45 -25.41
C GLN A 530 -2.44 20.30 -26.92
N GLY A 531 -3.09 19.30 -27.52
CA GLY A 531 -2.96 18.93 -28.93
C GLY A 531 -1.75 18.05 -29.26
N SER A 532 -0.76 17.93 -28.37
CA SER A 532 0.47 17.15 -28.60
C SER A 532 0.34 15.69 -28.15
N LYS A 533 0.99 14.78 -28.90
CA LYS A 533 1.14 13.36 -28.53
C LYS A 533 2.50 13.13 -27.87
N ILE A 534 2.49 12.51 -26.69
CA ILE A 534 3.69 12.02 -26.00
C ILE A 534 3.75 10.50 -26.12
N PHE A 535 4.94 9.95 -26.29
CA PHE A 535 5.17 8.52 -26.38
C PHE A 535 6.11 8.05 -25.28
N GLY A 536 5.94 6.82 -24.81
CA GLY A 536 6.86 6.18 -23.88
C GLY A 536 6.89 4.68 -24.03
N CYS A 537 7.89 4.06 -23.40
CA CYS A 537 8.10 2.62 -23.42
C CYS A 537 8.52 2.16 -22.02
N LEU A 538 7.84 1.15 -21.47
CA LEU A 538 8.12 0.61 -20.14
C LEU A 538 8.43 -0.88 -20.22
N THR A 539 9.55 -1.27 -19.62
CA THR A 539 9.80 -2.69 -19.38
C THR A 539 8.95 -3.18 -18.19
N PRO A 540 8.71 -4.50 -18.06
CA PRO A 540 7.87 -5.02 -16.99
C PRO A 540 8.46 -4.76 -15.60
N GLY A 541 7.71 -4.07 -14.75
CA GLY A 541 8.10 -3.64 -13.41
C GLY A 541 8.53 -2.18 -13.31
N GLU A 542 8.56 -1.45 -14.42
CA GLU A 542 8.84 -0.01 -14.46
C GLU A 542 7.56 0.84 -14.43
N SER A 543 7.73 2.08 -13.97
CA SER A 543 6.70 3.13 -13.98
C SER A 543 7.23 4.32 -14.78
N SER A 544 6.35 4.98 -15.53
CA SER A 544 6.68 6.20 -16.24
C SER A 544 6.93 7.37 -15.28
N ASN A 545 7.42 8.46 -15.86
CA ASN A 545 7.29 9.80 -15.29
C ASN A 545 5.82 10.14 -14.99
N VAL A 546 5.60 11.10 -14.10
CA VAL A 546 4.26 11.64 -13.83
C VAL A 546 3.97 12.74 -14.85
N TYR A 547 2.93 12.53 -15.64
CA TYR A 547 2.45 13.49 -16.63
C TYR A 547 1.36 14.38 -16.05
N ILE A 548 1.44 15.68 -16.34
CA ILE A 548 0.46 16.67 -15.87
C ILE A 548 -0.27 17.24 -17.09
N ALA A 549 -1.59 17.12 -17.13
CA ALA A 549 -2.43 17.60 -18.22
C ALA A 549 -3.34 18.75 -17.75
N ASP A 550 -2.72 19.88 -17.41
CA ASP A 550 -3.29 21.23 -17.22
C ASP A 550 -2.34 22.11 -16.38
N SER A 551 -2.48 23.43 -16.48
CA SER A 551 -1.74 24.38 -15.64
C SER A 551 -2.21 24.40 -14.17
N LEU A 552 -3.36 23.81 -13.87
CA LEU A 552 -3.97 23.72 -12.53
C LEU A 552 -3.67 22.38 -11.81
N ARG A 553 -2.91 21.46 -12.42
CA ARG A 553 -2.58 20.12 -11.88
C ARG A 553 -3.80 19.30 -11.43
N SER A 554 -4.91 19.40 -12.15
CA SER A 554 -6.13 18.65 -11.86
C SER A 554 -6.09 17.22 -12.38
N LEU A 555 -5.23 16.92 -13.36
CA LEU A 555 -5.04 15.56 -13.89
C LEU A 555 -3.54 15.18 -13.91
N GLU A 556 -3.15 14.31 -12.98
CA GLU A 556 -1.82 13.69 -12.90
C GLU A 556 -1.90 12.21 -13.25
N ILE A 557 -1.07 11.76 -14.20
CA ILE A 557 -1.12 10.38 -14.69
C ILE A 557 0.27 9.77 -14.65
N GLN A 558 0.36 8.57 -14.07
CA GLN A 558 1.53 7.71 -14.11
C GLN A 558 1.11 6.36 -14.69
N ILE A 559 1.87 5.87 -15.66
CA ILE A 559 1.63 4.57 -16.29
C ILE A 559 2.61 3.57 -15.69
N GLU A 560 2.10 2.47 -15.16
CA GLU A 560 2.91 1.40 -14.57
C GLU A 560 2.72 0.10 -15.36
N HIS A 561 3.82 -0.52 -15.78
CA HIS A 561 3.77 -1.81 -16.44
C HIS A 561 3.96 -2.93 -15.41
N ALA A 562 2.87 -3.31 -14.73
CA ALA A 562 2.91 -4.25 -13.60
C ALA A 562 3.32 -5.69 -13.99
N THR A 563 2.86 -6.18 -15.15
CA THR A 563 3.05 -7.55 -15.66
C THR A 563 3.01 -7.57 -17.21
N GLY A 564 3.75 -8.46 -17.88
CA GLY A 564 3.65 -8.64 -19.35
C GLY A 564 4.96 -9.05 -20.03
N SER A 565 4.94 -9.88 -21.08
CA SER A 565 6.12 -10.50 -21.74
C SER A 565 6.99 -9.55 -22.59
N ASN A 566 6.41 -8.48 -23.10
CA ASN A 566 7.06 -7.53 -23.98
C ASN A 566 7.00 -6.13 -23.37
N ASP A 567 7.83 -5.22 -23.84
CA ASP A 567 7.76 -3.82 -23.43
C ASP A 567 6.39 -3.23 -23.79
N LEU A 568 5.89 -2.40 -22.88
CA LEU A 568 4.64 -1.67 -23.05
C LEU A 568 4.97 -0.34 -23.72
N LYS A 569 4.60 -0.19 -25.00
CA LYS A 569 4.63 1.09 -25.68
C LYS A 569 3.31 1.80 -25.40
N TYR A 570 3.38 3.07 -25.02
CA TYR A 570 2.18 3.88 -24.77
C TYR A 570 2.30 5.25 -25.43
N TYR A 571 1.15 5.88 -25.65
CA TYR A 571 1.06 7.29 -25.99
C TYR A 571 -0.03 7.98 -25.18
N MET A 572 0.10 9.29 -25.07
CA MET A 572 -0.85 10.16 -24.40
C MET A 572 -1.08 11.39 -25.27
N LYS A 573 -2.33 11.81 -25.45
CA LYS A 573 -2.71 13.04 -26.15
C LYS A 573 -3.68 13.83 -25.30
N TRP A 574 -3.35 15.07 -24.98
CA TRP A 574 -4.33 16.01 -24.46
C TRP A 574 -5.13 16.58 -25.63
N LEU A 575 -6.43 16.30 -25.67
CA LEU A 575 -7.29 16.67 -26.79
C LEU A 575 -7.50 18.18 -26.85
N GLY A 576 -7.57 18.71 -28.09
CA GLY A 576 -7.99 20.09 -28.34
C GLY A 576 -9.50 20.27 -28.08
N ALA A 577 -9.97 21.52 -28.08
CA ALA A 577 -11.36 21.85 -27.76
C ALA A 577 -12.38 21.17 -28.70
N GLU A 578 -12.09 21.08 -29.99
CA GLU A 578 -12.97 20.44 -31.00
C GLU A 578 -13.04 18.91 -30.81
N GLU A 579 -11.89 18.24 -30.68
CA GLU A 579 -11.82 16.79 -30.42
C GLU A 579 -12.47 16.42 -29.07
N ALA A 580 -12.35 17.30 -28.08
CA ALA A 580 -12.97 17.11 -26.77
C ALA A 580 -14.49 17.24 -26.83
N ALA A 581 -15.04 18.14 -27.66
CA ALA A 581 -16.48 18.28 -27.86
C ALA A 581 -17.07 17.03 -28.53
N GLU A 582 -16.39 16.48 -29.54
CA GLU A 582 -16.82 15.27 -30.25
C GLU A 582 -16.87 14.04 -29.31
N VAL A 583 -15.89 13.89 -28.41
CA VAL A 583 -15.89 12.81 -27.40
C VAL A 583 -17.03 12.98 -26.40
N ARG A 584 -17.40 14.23 -26.04
CA ARG A 584 -18.54 14.52 -25.15
C ARG A 584 -19.88 14.25 -25.82
N GLU A 585 -20.00 14.45 -27.14
CA GLU A 585 -21.24 14.22 -27.91
C GLU A 585 -21.45 12.74 -28.29
N ASN A 586 -20.37 12.01 -28.62
CA ASN A 586 -20.42 10.62 -29.11
C ASN A 586 -20.24 9.54 -28.00
N GLY A 587 -20.45 9.91 -26.73
CA GLY A 587 -20.09 9.12 -25.53
C GLY A 587 -20.70 7.72 -25.39
N SER A 588 -21.59 7.29 -26.29
CA SER A 588 -22.19 5.95 -26.29
C SER A 588 -21.32 4.86 -26.94
N SER A 589 -20.29 5.23 -27.71
CA SER A 589 -19.43 4.30 -28.47
C SER A 589 -17.97 4.22 -27.99
N THR A 590 -17.57 5.08 -27.05
CA THR A 590 -16.17 5.29 -26.66
C THR A 590 -16.00 5.11 -25.15
N GLN A 591 -14.92 4.45 -24.71
CA GLN A 591 -14.67 4.21 -23.28
C GLN A 591 -14.10 5.48 -22.62
N VAL A 592 -15.00 6.26 -22.02
CA VAL A 592 -14.71 7.47 -21.26
C VAL A 592 -14.71 7.16 -19.77
N VAL A 593 -13.60 7.44 -19.09
CA VAL A 593 -13.47 7.31 -17.64
C VAL A 593 -13.43 8.70 -17.03
N ASP A 594 -14.43 9.00 -16.21
CA ASP A 594 -14.44 10.20 -15.37
C ASP A 594 -13.51 9.98 -14.18
N ALA A 595 -12.39 10.69 -14.17
CA ALA A 595 -11.37 10.58 -13.13
C ALA A 595 -11.79 11.26 -11.82
N GLU A 596 -12.73 12.20 -11.85
CA GLU A 596 -13.23 12.88 -10.64
C GLU A 596 -14.18 11.98 -9.83
N HIS A 597 -14.91 11.10 -10.52
CA HIS A 597 -15.85 10.15 -9.91
C HIS A 597 -15.27 8.73 -9.76
N LEU A 598 -13.97 8.55 -10.00
CA LEU A 598 -13.31 7.26 -9.93
C LEU A 598 -13.04 6.84 -8.47
N GLU A 599 -13.96 6.07 -7.87
CA GLU A 599 -13.85 5.61 -6.48
C GLU A 599 -12.78 4.50 -6.25
N GLY A 600 -12.07 4.05 -7.29
CA GLY A 600 -11.07 2.99 -7.16
C GLY A 600 -10.50 2.44 -8.48
N MET A 601 -10.16 1.15 -8.50
CA MET A 601 -9.57 0.47 -9.65
C MET A 601 -10.65 0.11 -10.68
N VAL A 602 -10.44 0.49 -11.93
CA VAL A 602 -11.26 0.06 -13.08
C VAL A 602 -10.43 -0.87 -13.96
N ALA A 603 -10.97 -2.04 -14.26
CA ALA A 603 -10.38 -2.98 -15.22
C ALA A 603 -10.91 -2.67 -16.62
N LEU A 604 -10.02 -2.62 -17.61
CA LEU A 604 -10.35 -2.32 -19.01
C LEU A 604 -9.96 -3.54 -19.87
N HIS A 605 -10.79 -3.88 -20.85
CA HIS A 605 -10.63 -5.06 -21.71
C HIS A 605 -10.23 -4.66 -23.13
N GLU A 606 -9.20 -5.32 -23.68
CA GLU A 606 -8.83 -5.47 -25.11
C GLU A 606 -8.73 -4.25 -26.04
N GLN A 607 -9.07 -3.04 -25.60
CA GLN A 607 -8.94 -1.82 -26.39
C GLN A 607 -7.60 -1.14 -26.07
N ASN A 608 -6.84 -0.83 -27.13
CA ASN A 608 -5.52 -0.18 -27.05
C ASN A 608 -5.61 1.34 -26.78
N SER A 609 -6.76 1.85 -26.31
CA SER A 609 -6.91 3.25 -25.90
C SER A 609 -8.14 3.52 -25.03
N LEU A 610 -8.04 4.51 -24.15
CA LEU A 610 -9.11 5.03 -23.29
C LEU A 610 -9.09 6.57 -23.29
N TYR A 611 -10.18 7.19 -22.85
CA TYR A 611 -10.27 8.64 -22.62
C TYR A 611 -10.48 8.92 -21.13
N LEU A 612 -9.65 9.77 -20.54
CA LEU A 612 -9.77 10.26 -19.17
C LEU A 612 -10.34 11.67 -19.20
N VAL A 613 -11.37 11.91 -18.41
CA VAL A 613 -11.96 13.24 -18.25
C VAL A 613 -11.80 13.69 -16.80
N ALA A 614 -11.26 14.88 -16.61
CA ALA A 614 -11.25 15.58 -15.32
C ALA A 614 -11.49 17.07 -15.58
N LYS A 615 -12.55 17.65 -15.00
CA LYS A 615 -13.00 19.02 -15.30
C LYS A 615 -13.15 19.25 -16.82
N ASP A 616 -12.37 20.18 -17.37
CA ASP A 616 -12.36 20.56 -18.78
C ASP A 616 -11.29 19.81 -19.60
N ALA A 617 -10.40 19.04 -18.96
CA ALA A 617 -9.34 18.31 -19.64
C ALA A 617 -9.82 16.91 -20.08
N ILE A 618 -9.60 16.59 -21.35
CA ILE A 618 -9.78 15.23 -21.89
C ILE A 618 -8.44 14.70 -22.39
N LEU A 619 -7.97 13.62 -21.79
CA LEU A 619 -6.74 12.95 -22.20
C LEU A 619 -7.05 11.60 -22.83
N LYS A 620 -6.56 11.38 -24.04
CA LYS A 620 -6.54 10.07 -24.69
C LYS A 620 -5.25 9.34 -24.32
N VAL A 621 -5.36 8.15 -23.73
CA VAL A 621 -4.21 7.28 -23.43
C VAL A 621 -4.33 6.03 -24.29
N GLY A 622 -3.28 5.64 -25.00
CA GLY A 622 -3.26 4.40 -25.76
C GLY A 622 -2.00 3.59 -25.54
N TRP A 623 -2.09 2.28 -25.73
CA TRP A 623 -1.00 1.35 -25.43
C TRP A 623 -0.99 0.13 -26.34
N ALA A 624 0.18 -0.47 -26.52
CA ALA A 624 0.38 -1.70 -27.26
C ALA A 624 1.52 -2.52 -26.63
N SER A 625 1.38 -3.85 -26.67
CA SER A 625 2.40 -4.79 -26.21
C SER A 625 3.06 -5.50 -27.39
N GLY A 626 4.40 -5.56 -27.42
CA GLY A 626 5.19 -6.22 -28.47
C GLY A 626 5.46 -5.36 -29.71
N ASP A 627 5.69 -6.00 -30.87
CA ASP A 627 5.97 -5.34 -32.17
C ASP A 627 4.73 -4.70 -32.83
N LYS A 628 3.59 -4.66 -32.12
CA LYS A 628 2.39 -3.98 -32.61
C LYS A 628 2.64 -2.47 -32.63
N SER A 629 2.51 -1.85 -33.80
CA SER A 629 2.58 -0.40 -33.95
C SER A 629 1.43 0.27 -33.20
N LEU A 630 1.72 1.36 -32.50
CA LEU A 630 0.68 2.24 -31.97
C LEU A 630 -0.13 2.82 -33.15
N PRO A 631 -1.46 2.98 -33.02
CA PRO A 631 -2.23 3.68 -34.04
C PRO A 631 -1.70 5.11 -34.21
N VAL A 632 -1.34 5.46 -35.44
CA VAL A 632 -0.78 6.77 -35.83
C VAL A 632 -1.74 7.91 -35.51
#